data_AF-A0A944E9B5-F1
#
_entry.id   AF-A0A944E9B5-F1
#
_cell.length_a   1.000
_cell.length_b   1.000
_cell.length_c   1.000
_cell.angle_alpha   90.00
_cell.angle_beta   90.00
_cell.angle_gamma   90.00
#
_symmetry.space_group_name_H-M   'P 1'
#
loop_
_entity.id
_entity.type
_entity.pdbx_description
1 polymer ?
#
loop_
_entity_poly.entity_id
_entity_poly.type
_entity_poly.pdbx_seq_one_letter_code
_entity_poly.pdbx_strand_id
1 'polypeptide(L)' 'MQVAGWHVEVEFDEDDTHTRAAALLRLRDGTELRGRGQTTRDPRDPDERRIGEELAGGRALMDIAQQLTAKAGAEVRQL' A
#
# COMPACT_ATOMS: atom_id res chain seq x y z
N MET A 1 18.27 -22.72 1.26
CA MET A 1 17.69 -21.57 1.97
C MET A 1 16.23 -21.49 1.55
N GLN A 2 15.27 -21.56 2.47
CA GLN A 2 13.84 -21.50 2.11
C GLN A 2 13.41 -20.03 2.14
N VAL A 3 12.95 -19.49 1.02
CA VAL A 3 12.51 -18.09 0.92
C VAL A 3 11.13 -17.97 1.55
N ALA A 4 10.97 -17.03 2.48
CA ALA A 4 9.65 -16.67 2.98
C ALA A 4 9.00 -15.66 2.01
N GLY A 5 8.04 -16.13 1.20
CA GLY A 5 7.27 -15.28 0.30
C GLY A 5 6.04 -14.68 0.98
N TRP A 6 5.79 -13.40 0.72
CA TRP A 6 4.55 -12.68 1.04
C TRP A 6 3.95 -12.11 -0.24
N HIS A 7 2.63 -11.94 -0.26
CA HIS A 7 1.90 -11.30 -1.35
C HIS A 7 1.21 -10.05 -0.83
N VAL A 8 1.26 -8.99 -1.62
CA VAL A 8 0.47 -7.78 -1.41
C VAL A 8 -0.48 -7.66 -2.60
N GLU A 9 -1.77 -7.61 -2.31
CA GLU A 9 -2.81 -7.29 -3.29
C GLU A 9 -2.99 -5.77 -3.30
N VAL A 10 -3.00 -5.14 -4.46
CA VAL A 10 -3.25 -3.71 -4.61
C VAL A 10 -4.34 -3.50 -5.65
N GLU A 11 -5.38 -2.78 -5.25
CA GLU A 11 -6.49 -2.38 -6.12
C GLU A 11 -6.52 -0.87 -6.26
N PHE A 12 -6.93 -0.40 -7.44
CA PHE A 12 -7.01 1.01 -7.79
C PHE A 12 -8.43 1.41 -8.16
N ASP A 13 -8.77 2.64 -7.78
CA ASP A 13 -10.02 3.29 -8.13
C ASP A 13 -9.68 4.69 -8.64
N GLU A 14 -9.95 4.94 -9.94
CA GLU A 14 -9.58 6.17 -10.63
C GLU A 14 -10.80 6.91 -11.19
N ASP A 15 -10.80 8.23 -10.99
CA ASP A 15 -11.63 9.18 -11.72
C ASP A 15 -10.74 10.17 -12.51
N ASP A 16 -11.35 11.13 -13.20
CA ASP A 16 -10.66 12.09 -14.07
C ASP A 16 -9.55 12.91 -13.37
N THR A 17 -9.55 12.97 -12.04
CA THR A 17 -8.60 13.79 -11.27
C THR A 17 -7.99 13.09 -10.05
N HIS A 18 -8.55 11.97 -9.61
CA HIS A 18 -8.09 11.25 -8.42
C HIS A 18 -7.77 9.80 -8.73
N THR A 19 -6.65 9.35 -8.19
CA THR A 19 -6.31 7.93 -8.11
C THR A 19 -6.27 7.52 -6.64
N ARG A 20 -7.03 6.50 -6.28
CA ARG A 20 -7.04 5.87 -4.95
C ARG A 20 -6.46 4.47 -5.07
N ALA A 21 -5.74 4.04 -4.06
CA ALA A 21 -5.19 2.70 -3.95
C ALA A 21 -5.50 2.09 -2.58
N ALA A 22 -5.87 0.82 -2.57
CA ALA A 22 -6.01 0.00 -1.37
C ALA A 22 -5.06 -1.20 -1.48
N ALA A 23 -4.23 -1.40 -0.45
CA ALA A 23 -3.30 -2.52 -0.38
C ALA A 23 -3.68 -3.48 0.74
N LEU A 24 -3.55 -4.79 0.51
CA LEU A 24 -3.76 -5.84 1.51
C LEU A 24 -2.54 -6.75 1.58
N LEU A 25 -1.93 -6.85 2.75
CA LEU A 25 -0.87 -7.81 3.05
C LEU A 25 -1.40 -8.84 4.06
N ARG A 26 -1.31 -10.12 3.72
CA ARG A 26 -1.62 -11.23 4.63
C ARG A 26 -0.33 -11.89 5.14
N LEU A 27 -0.12 -11.85 6.44
CA LEU A 27 1.02 -12.49 7.11
C LEU A 27 0.70 -13.95 7.44
N ARG A 28 1.75 -14.72 7.75
CA ARG A 28 1.65 -16.17 8.05
C ARG A 28 0.90 -16.48 9.33
N ASP A 29 0.88 -15.54 10.27
CA ASP A 29 0.15 -15.65 11.53
C ASP A 29 -1.35 -15.32 11.38
N GLY A 30 -1.82 -15.07 10.15
CA GLY A 30 -3.19 -14.70 9.83
C GLY A 30 -3.47 -13.20 9.96
N THR A 31 -2.49 -12.37 10.35
CA THR A 31 -2.66 -10.93 10.42
C THR A 31 -2.87 -10.35 9.02
N GLU A 32 -3.88 -9.50 8.88
CA GLU A 32 -4.11 -8.70 7.68
C GLU A 32 -3.76 -7.24 7.94
N LEU A 33 -2.86 -6.69 7.15
CA LEU A 33 -2.54 -5.26 7.14
C LEU A 33 -3.19 -4.62 5.92
N ARG A 34 -3.84 -3.47 6.12
CA ARG A 34 -4.57 -2.75 5.06
C ARG A 34 -3.99 -1.35 4.91
N GLY A 35 -3.39 -1.07 3.76
CA GLY A 35 -2.79 0.20 3.42
C GLY A 35 -3.67 1.01 2.49
N ARG A 36 -3.58 2.34 2.57
CA ARG A 36 -4.29 3.24 1.66
C ARG A 36 -3.36 4.28 1.08
N GLY A 37 -3.62 4.64 -0.17
CA GLY A 37 -2.94 5.72 -0.86
C GLY A 37 -3.89 6.48 -1.75
N GLN A 38 -3.62 7.76 -1.94
CA GLN A 38 -4.37 8.59 -2.87
C GLN A 38 -3.44 9.58 -3.52
N THR A 39 -3.75 10.01 -4.74
CA THR A 39 -3.14 11.15 -5.39
C THR A 39 -4.18 11.92 -6.19
N THR A 40 -3.92 13.20 -6.37
CA THR A 40 -4.74 14.10 -7.18
C THR A 40 -3.87 14.68 -8.29
N ARG A 41 -4.37 14.65 -9.52
CA ARG A 41 -3.73 15.24 -10.69
C ARG A 41 -4.06 16.74 -10.74
N ASP A 42 -3.09 17.59 -11.10
CA ASP A 42 -3.43 18.98 -11.45
C ASP A 42 -4.24 18.98 -12.77
N PRO A 43 -5.30 19.79 -12.90
CA PRO A 43 -6.07 19.86 -14.14
C PRO A 43 -5.25 20.23 -15.39
N ARG A 44 -4.09 20.85 -15.22
CA ARG A 44 -3.16 21.24 -16.29
C ARG A 44 -2.18 20.13 -16.68
N ASP A 45 -2.06 19.10 -15.85
CA ASP A 45 -1.17 17.98 -16.14
C ASP A 45 -1.81 17.03 -17.17
N PRO A 46 -1.00 16.40 -18.04
CA PRO A 46 -1.47 15.36 -18.95
C PRO A 46 -2.19 14.23 -18.20
N ASP A 47 -3.23 13.67 -18.82
CA ASP A 47 -3.97 12.52 -18.27
C ASP A 47 -3.17 11.21 -18.39
N GLU A 48 -2.14 11.06 -17.54
CA GLU A 48 -1.30 9.88 -17.44
C GLU A 48 -1.67 9.02 -16.22
N ARG A 49 -2.71 8.18 -16.38
CA ARG A 49 -3.21 7.24 -15.35
C ARG A 49 -2.10 6.43 -14.66
N ARG A 50 -1.12 5.94 -15.43
CA ARG A 50 0.00 5.14 -14.90
C ARG A 50 0.75 5.84 -13.78
N ILE A 51 0.94 7.16 -13.85
CA ILE A 51 1.63 7.93 -12.81
C ILE A 51 0.77 8.02 -11.56
N GLY A 52 -0.54 8.19 -11.73
CA GLY A 52 -1.52 8.17 -10.64
C GLY A 52 -1.47 6.86 -9.85
N GLU A 53 -1.50 5.75 -10.56
CA GLU A 53 -1.40 4.39 -10.00
C GLU A 53 -0.06 4.19 -9.26
N GLU A 54 1.07 4.55 -9.87
CA GLU A 54 2.39 4.43 -9.24
C GLU A 54 2.47 5.23 -7.92
N LEU A 55 1.95 6.46 -7.91
CA LEU A 55 1.98 7.33 -6.73
C LEU A 55 1.01 6.86 -5.64
N ALA A 56 -0.24 6.56 -5.98
CA ALA A 56 -1.22 6.09 -5.02
C ALA A 56 -0.82 4.71 -4.47
N GLY A 57 -0.35 3.81 -5.34
CA GLY A 57 0.15 2.48 -4.97
C GLY A 57 1.36 2.58 -4.05
N GLY A 58 2.36 3.40 -4.39
CA GLY A 58 3.52 3.64 -3.54
C GLY A 58 3.15 4.16 -2.15
N ARG A 59 2.16 5.08 -2.07
CA ARG A 59 1.63 5.58 -0.79
C ARG A 59 0.94 4.46 0.02
N ALA A 60 0.12 3.62 -0.61
CA ALA A 60 -0.51 2.48 0.05
C ALA A 60 0.52 1.46 0.58
N LEU A 61 1.58 1.21 -0.18
CA LEU A 61 2.67 0.32 0.23
C LEU A 61 3.51 0.91 1.38
N MET A 62 3.72 2.23 1.39
CA MET A 62 4.38 2.92 2.50
C MET A 62 3.57 2.77 3.80
N ASP A 63 2.25 2.89 3.73
CA ASP A 63 1.36 2.67 4.87
C ASP A 63 1.45 1.22 5.39
N ILE A 64 1.42 0.22 4.51
CA ILE A 64 1.69 -1.18 4.88
C ILE A 64 3.04 -1.34 5.58
N ALA A 65 4.10 -0.72 5.05
CA ALA A 65 5.44 -0.81 5.64
C ALA A 65 5.49 -0.21 7.06
N GLN A 66 4.82 0.92 7.29
CA GLN A 66 4.71 1.55 8.59
C GLN A 66 3.95 0.66 9.58
N GLN A 67 2.80 0.11 9.18
CA GLN A 67 2.00 -0.80 10.01
C GLN A 67 2.78 -2.08 10.37
N LEU A 68 3.46 -2.67 9.40
CA LEU A 68 4.24 -3.89 9.60
C LEU A 68 5.38 -3.66 10.59
N THR A 69 6.09 -2.54 10.45
CA THR A 69 7.18 -2.16 11.36
C THR A 69 6.66 -1.89 12.77
N ALA A 70 5.51 -1.23 12.90
CA ALA A 70 4.86 -0.98 14.17
C ALA A 70 4.43 -2.28 14.88
N LYS A 71 3.85 -3.24 14.13
CA LYS A 71 3.49 -4.57 14.63
C LYS A 71 4.71 -5.31 15.18
N ALA A 72 5.76 -5.43 14.37
CA ALA A 72 7.00 -6.09 14.79
C ALA A 72 7.61 -5.42 16.04
N GLY A 73 7.62 -4.08 16.07
CA GLY A 73 8.08 -3.34 17.23
C GLY A 73 7.24 -3.58 18.50
N ALA A 74 5.93 -3.82 18.37
CA ALA A 74 5.07 -4.17 19.49
C ALA A 74 5.35 -5.59 20.02
N GLU A 75 5.57 -6.54 19.12
CA GLU A 75 5.91 -7.93 19.49
C GLU A 75 7.24 -7.99 20.23
N VAL A 76 8.25 -7.26 19.77
CA VAL A 76 9.56 -7.20 20.42
C VAL A 76 9.46 -6.68 21.86
N ARG A 77 8.53 -5.77 22.17
CA ARG A 77 8.33 -5.25 23.53
C ARG A 77 7.65 -6.25 24.49
N GLN A 78 7.08 -7.33 23.95
CA GLN A 78 6.37 -8.35 24.72
C GLN A 78 7.19 -9.63 24.92
N LEU A 79 8.39 -9.70 24.32
CA LEU A 79 9.42 -10.70 24.59
C LEU A 79 10.17 -10.36 25.88
#